data_AF-F7S2H0-F1
#
_entry.id   AF-F7S2H0-F1
#
_cell.length_a   1.000
_cell.length_b   1.000
_cell.length_c   1.000
_cell.angle_alpha   90.00
_cell.angle_beta   90.00
_cell.angle_gamma   90.00
#
_symmetry.space_group_name_H-M   'P 1'
#
loop_
_entity.id
_entity.type
_entity.pdbx_description
1 polymer ?
#
loop_
_entity_poly.entity_id
_entity_poly.type
_entity_poly.pdbx_seq_one_letter_code
_entity_poly.pdbx_strand_id
1 'polypeptide(L)'
;MAGLISLQDEDGPVRRDRAAHRAGEQTLGSLAALQAALLGGARPDLDTLRQMIENMPRPADPALQTVIGAIRLRARVELARHERL
;
A
#
# COMPACT_ATOMS: atom_id res chain seq x y z
N MET A 1 -33.39 -24.12 9.22
CA MET A 1 -32.12 -23.73 9.88
C MET A 1 -31.01 -23.74 8.83
N ALA A 2 -30.07 -22.79 8.91
CA ALA A 2 -28.79 -22.74 8.20
C ALA A 2 -28.80 -22.40 6.69
N GLY A 3 -29.25 -21.19 6.31
CA GLY A 3 -29.13 -20.72 4.91
C GLY A 3 -28.66 -19.27 4.72
N LEU A 4 -28.54 -18.46 5.78
CA LEU A 4 -28.29 -17.01 5.65
C LEU A 4 -26.99 -16.51 6.31
N ILE A 5 -26.18 -17.40 6.90
CA ILE A 5 -24.95 -17.00 7.61
C ILE A 5 -23.67 -17.19 6.75
N SER A 6 -23.76 -17.80 5.57
CA SER A 6 -22.57 -18.07 4.74
C SER A 6 -22.09 -16.88 3.90
N LEU A 7 -22.90 -15.82 3.74
CA LEU A 7 -22.56 -14.66 2.91
C LEU A 7 -21.72 -13.58 3.64
N GLN A 8 -21.63 -13.63 4.97
CA GLN A 8 -20.89 -12.60 5.73
C GLN A 8 -19.38 -12.85 5.78
N ASP A 9 -18.94 -14.10 5.63
CA ASP A 9 -17.52 -14.48 5.66
C ASP A 9 -16.81 -14.31 4.29
N GLU A 10 -17.54 -14.48 3.17
CA GLU A 10 -16.96 -14.34 1.82
C GLU A 10 -16.49 -12.91 1.50
N ASP A 11 -17.12 -11.91 2.12
CA ASP A 11 -16.70 -10.53 1.92
C ASP A 11 -15.35 -10.20 2.60
N GLY A 12 -14.91 -10.96 3.61
CA GLY A 12 -13.69 -10.68 4.36
C GLY A 12 -12.43 -10.67 3.48
N PRO A 13 -12.14 -11.78 2.77
CA PRO A 13 -11.04 -11.85 1.81
C PRO A 13 -11.14 -10.80 0.70
N VAL A 14 -12.30 -10.69 0.05
CA VAL A 14 -12.50 -9.78 -1.08
C VAL A 14 -12.39 -8.31 -0.67
N ARG A 15 -12.92 -7.92 0.51
CA ARG A 15 -12.75 -6.56 1.04
C ARG A 15 -11.28 -6.26 1.34
N ARG A 16 -10.53 -7.22 1.90
CA ARG A 16 -9.09 -7.06 2.16
C ARG A 16 -8.31 -6.88 0.87
N ASP A 17 -8.61 -7.65 -0.17
CA ASP A 17 -7.96 -7.52 -1.47
C ASP A 17 -8.26 -6.16 -2.11
N ARG A 18 -9.52 -5.73 -2.12
CA ARG A 18 -9.89 -4.39 -2.63
C ARG A 18 -9.23 -3.26 -1.84
N ALA A 19 -9.14 -3.39 -0.52
CA ALA A 19 -8.49 -2.40 0.33
C ALA A 19 -6.98 -2.35 0.07
N ALA A 20 -6.33 -3.52 -0.06
CA ALA A 20 -4.91 -3.62 -0.37
C ALA A 20 -4.60 -3.04 -1.76
N HIS A 21 -5.43 -3.35 -2.75
CA HIS A 21 -5.30 -2.78 -4.10
C HIS A 21 -5.36 -1.25 -4.07
N ARG A 22 -6.37 -0.65 -3.41
CA ARG A 22 -6.48 0.81 -3.30
C ARG A 22 -5.29 1.43 -2.57
N ALA A 23 -4.82 0.80 -1.48
CA ALA A 23 -3.64 1.26 -0.76
C ALA A 23 -2.37 1.17 -1.61
N GLY A 24 -2.24 0.12 -2.43
CA GLY A 24 -1.17 -0.05 -3.40
C GLY A 24 -1.11 1.09 -4.41
N GLU A 25 -2.24 1.39 -5.07
CA GLU A 25 -2.36 2.50 -6.02
C GLU A 25 -2.00 3.85 -5.40
N GLN A 26 -2.52 4.13 -4.20
CA GLN A 26 -2.20 5.35 -3.46
C GLN A 26 -0.71 5.46 -3.14
N THR A 27 -0.08 4.36 -2.75
CA THR A 27 1.36 4.32 -2.45
C THR A 27 2.20 4.53 -3.71
N LEU A 28 1.81 3.94 -4.84
CA LEU A 28 2.45 4.20 -6.14
C LEU A 28 2.34 5.67 -6.55
N GLY A 29 1.17 6.29 -6.33
CA GLY A 29 0.98 7.73 -6.55
C GLY A 29 1.89 8.58 -5.66
N SER A 30 2.01 8.24 -4.38
CA SER A 30 2.92 8.93 -3.44
C SER A 30 4.39 8.77 -3.84
N LEU A 31 4.81 7.59 -4.30
CA LEU A 31 6.16 7.37 -4.84
C LEU A 31 6.43 8.20 -6.10
N ALA A 32 5.45 8.32 -7.00
CA ALA A 32 5.57 9.17 -8.19
C ALA A 32 5.67 10.66 -7.81
N ALA A 33 4.87 11.11 -6.83
CA ALA A 33 4.93 12.47 -6.31
C ALA A 33 6.29 12.77 -5.64
N LEU A 34 6.83 11.82 -4.88
CA LEU A 34 8.19 11.90 -4.33
C LEU A 34 9.22 12.09 -5.44
N GLN A 35 9.19 11.26 -6.48
CA GLN A 35 10.11 11.38 -7.62
C GLN A 35 10.00 12.75 -8.30
N ALA A 36 8.78 13.22 -8.54
CA ALA A 36 8.55 14.53 -9.14
C ALA A 36 9.10 15.67 -8.26
N ALA A 37 8.89 15.61 -6.94
CA ALA A 37 9.41 16.59 -6.00
C ALA A 37 10.94 16.66 -6.05
N LEU A 38 11.61 15.50 -6.04
CA LEU A 38 13.08 15.44 -6.16
C LEU A 38 13.59 16.05 -7.46
N LEU A 39 12.96 15.74 -8.58
CA LEU A 39 13.33 16.29 -9.88
C LEU A 39 13.06 17.80 -9.98
N GLY A 40 12.03 18.28 -9.29
CA GLY A 40 11.70 19.71 -9.21
C GLY A 40 12.47 20.49 -8.14
N GLY A 41 13.35 19.84 -7.37
CA GLY A 41 14.06 20.47 -6.25
C GLY A 41 13.18 20.82 -5.05
N ALA A 42 11.98 20.25 -4.96
CA ALA A 42 11.08 20.40 -3.83
C ALA A 42 11.34 19.33 -2.75
N ARG A 43 11.01 19.65 -1.49
CA ARG A 43 11.11 18.69 -0.39
C ARG A 43 9.97 17.65 -0.51
N PRO A 44 10.28 16.34 -0.58
CA PRO A 44 9.25 15.31 -0.64
C PRO A 44 8.54 15.13 0.71
N ASP A 45 7.26 14.73 0.66
CA ASP A 45 6.48 14.35 1.84
C ASP A 45 6.68 12.87 2.17
N LEU A 46 7.65 12.61 3.05
CA LEU A 46 8.02 11.26 3.47
C LEU A 46 7.06 10.69 4.54
N ASP A 47 6.39 11.56 5.31
CA ASP A 47 5.51 11.12 6.39
C ASP A 47 4.22 10.51 5.85
N THR A 48 3.66 11.12 4.80
CA THR A 48 2.52 10.53 4.08
C THR A 48 2.88 9.15 3.50
N LEU A 49 4.06 9.01 2.88
CA LEU A 49 4.51 7.72 2.34
C LEU A 49 4.67 6.67 3.45
N ARG A 50 5.22 7.05 4.61
CA ARG A 50 5.35 6.16 5.78
C ARG A 50 3.99 5.70 6.29
N GLN A 51 3.06 6.62 6.49
CA GLN A 51 1.72 6.28 6.98
C GLN A 51 0.98 5.34 6.02
N MET A 52 1.12 5.53 4.70
CA MET A 52 0.51 4.65 3.71
C MET A 52 1.01 3.21 3.83
N ILE A 53 2.31 3.00 3.98
CA ILE A 53 2.88 1.65 4.02
C ILE A 53 2.63 0.92 5.34
N GLU A 54 2.54 1.66 6.45
CA GLU A 54 2.23 1.13 7.78
C GLU A 54 0.78 0.66 7.87
N ASN A 55 -0.14 1.41 7.26
CA ASN A 55 -1.57 1.11 7.27
C ASN A 55 -2.02 0.24 6.10
N MET A 56 -1.11 -0.13 5.18
CA MET A 56 -1.43 -0.94 4.02
C MET A 56 -1.87 -2.35 4.46
N PRO A 57 -3.10 -2.78 4.15
CA PRO A 57 -3.61 -4.06 4.61
C PRO A 57 -2.94 -5.23 3.89
N ARG A 58 -2.91 -6.40 4.55
CA ARG A 58 -2.46 -7.64 3.94
C ARG A 58 -3.61 -8.28 3.14
N PRO A 59 -3.49 -8.42 1.81
CA PRO A 59 -4.50 -9.09 1.00
C PRO A 59 -4.58 -10.58 1.32
N ALA A 60 -5.72 -11.19 0.99
CA ALA A 60 -5.93 -12.64 1.04
C ALA A 60 -5.32 -13.33 -0.18
N ASP A 61 -5.48 -12.77 -1.37
CA ASP A 61 -4.91 -13.31 -2.62
C ASP A 61 -3.36 -13.35 -2.55
N PRO A 62 -2.72 -14.54 -2.67
CA PRO A 62 -1.26 -14.68 -2.68
C PRO A 62 -0.55 -13.89 -3.79
N ALA A 63 -1.16 -13.76 -4.97
CA ALA A 63 -0.58 -12.99 -6.06
C ALA A 63 -0.56 -11.50 -5.70
N LEU A 64 -1.67 -10.98 -5.20
CA LEU A 64 -1.76 -9.61 -4.71
C LEU A 64 -0.84 -9.37 -3.50
N GLN A 65 -0.68 -10.34 -2.59
CA GLN A 65 0.28 -10.25 -1.47
C GLN A 65 1.71 -10.02 -1.97
N THR A 66 2.10 -10.70 -3.05
CA THR A 66 3.43 -10.55 -3.65
C THR A 66 3.64 -9.14 -4.20
N VAL A 67 2.66 -8.62 -4.96
CA VAL A 67 2.71 -7.26 -5.53
C VAL A 67 2.74 -6.20 -4.43
N ILE A 68 1.85 -6.31 -3.45
CA ILE A 68 1.77 -5.39 -2.31
C ILE A 68 3.06 -5.44 -1.48
N GLY A 69 3.66 -6.63 -1.31
CA GLY A 69 4.97 -6.79 -0.69
C GLY A 69 6.07 -6.03 -1.42
N ALA A 70 6.11 -6.10 -2.76
CA ALA A 70 7.09 -5.39 -3.56
C ALA A 70 6.93 -3.86 -3.47
N ILE A 71 5.68 -3.36 -3.52
CA ILE A 71 5.37 -1.94 -3.34
C ILE A 71 5.86 -1.45 -1.97
N ARG A 72 5.53 -2.19 -0.90
CA ARG A 72 5.97 -1.86 0.46
C ARG A 72 7.50 -1.84 0.58
N LEU A 73 8.19 -2.82 -0.01
CA LEU A 73 9.66 -2.86 -0.01
C LEU A 73 10.26 -1.64 -0.72
N ARG A 74 9.74 -1.29 -1.91
CA ARG A 74 10.21 -0.12 -2.67
C ARG A 74 10.07 1.16 -1.85
N ALA A 75 8.92 1.38 -1.23
CA ALA A 75 8.68 2.55 -0.39
C ALA A 75 9.58 2.58 0.85
N ARG A 76 9.82 1.45 1.52
CA ARG A 76 10.78 1.38 2.64
C ARG A 76 12.21 1.73 2.23
N VAL A 77 12.64 1.28 1.05
CA VAL A 77 13.97 1.62 0.51
C VAL A 77 14.07 3.13 0.28
N GLU A 78 13.04 3.75 -0.30
CA GLU A 78 13.04 5.19 -0.52
C GLU A 78 13.01 5.99 0.79
N LEU A 79 12.20 5.60 1.78
CA LEU A 79 12.23 6.23 3.11
C LEU A 79 13.63 6.15 3.73
N ALA A 80 14.22 4.95 3.77
CA ALA A 80 15.54 4.74 4.34
C ALA A 80 16.66 5.46 3.56
N ARG A 81 16.47 5.75 2.27
CA ARG A 81 17.40 6.55 1.47
C ARG A 81 17.36 8.02 1.92
N HIS A 82 16.17 8.56 2.17
CA HIS A 82 15.98 9.98 2.47
C HIS A 82 16.11 10.31 3.96
N GLU A 83 15.96 9.35 4.86
CA GLU A 83 16.25 9.55 6.30
C GLU A 83 17.75 9.56 6.63
N ARG A 84 18.60 9.08 5.71
CA ARG A 84 20.06 9.03 5.89
C ARG A 84 20.79 10.25 5.31
N LEU A 85 20.09 11.11 4.59
CA LEU A 85 20.59 12.33 3.95
C LEU A 85 20.12 13.54 4.75
#